data_AF-A0A250IDL2-F1
#
_entry.id   AF-A0A250IDL2-F1
#
_cell.length_a   1.000
_cell.length_b   1.000
_cell.length_c   1.000
_cell.angle_alpha   90.00
_cell.angle_beta   90.00
_cell.angle_gamma   90.00
#
_symmetry.space_group_name_H-M   'P 1'
#
loop_
_entity.id
_entity.type
_entity.pdbx_description
1 polymer ?
#
loop_
_entity_poly.entity_id
_entity_poly.type
_entity_poly.pdbx_seq_one_letter_code
_entity_poly.pdbx_strand_id
1 'polypeptide(L)' 'MLPAHKTYVEPFVGSAAVLFAKEPSEVEVLNDADPEIAEAYQLLKKLTPEQVERLRKMPCLRP' A
#
# COMPACT_ATOMS: atom_id res chain seq x y z
N MET A 1 15.88 2.77 -13.01
CA MET A 1 16.09 1.78 -11.93
C MET A 1 16.32 2.54 -10.64
N LEU A 2 15.74 2.13 -9.52
CA LEU A 2 15.97 2.80 -8.23
C LEU A 2 17.40 2.50 -7.74
N PRO A 3 18.14 3.48 -7.18
CA PRO A 3 19.46 3.23 -6.60
C PRO A 3 19.34 2.32 -5.37
N ALA A 4 20.45 1.70 -4.93
CA ALA A 4 20.47 0.99 -3.66
C ALA A 4 20.09 1.94 -2.51
N HIS A 5 19.13 1.53 -1.68
CA HIS A 5 18.58 2.36 -0.61
C HIS A 5 18.12 1.49 0.57
N LYS A 6 18.10 2.10 1.76
CA LYS A 6 17.52 1.52 2.97
C LYS A 6 16.14 2.07 3.28
N THR A 7 15.88 3.30 2.86
CA THR A 7 14.62 4.01 3.08
C THR A 7 14.04 4.41 1.75
N TYR A 8 12.78 4.05 1.54
CA TYR A 8 11.99 4.47 0.41
C TYR A 8 10.92 5.46 0.89
N VAL A 9 10.78 6.57 0.16
CA VAL A 9 9.77 7.60 0.45
C VAL A 9 9.02 7.89 -0.84
N GLU A 10 7.69 7.74 -0.78
CA GLU A 10 6.80 8.00 -1.91
C GLU A 10 5.77 9.07 -1.51
N PRO A 11 6.02 10.35 -1.84
CA PRO A 11 5.15 11.46 -1.45
C PRO A 11 3.78 11.50 -2.14
N PHE A 12 3.68 10.84 -3.29
CA PHE A 12 2.50 10.78 -4.17
C PHE A 12 2.21 9.32 -4.51
N VAL A 13 1.80 8.56 -3.50
CA VAL A 13 1.73 7.09 -3.59
C VAL A 13 0.71 6.59 -4.60
N GLY A 14 -0.44 7.25 -4.76
CA GLY A 14 -1.51 6.79 -5.63
C GLY A 14 -1.87 5.32 -5.35
N SER A 15 -1.59 4.42 -6.31
CA SER A 15 -1.83 2.97 -6.18
C SER A 15 -0.66 2.17 -5.58
N ALA A 16 0.43 2.83 -5.15
CA ALA A 16 1.65 2.22 -4.65
C ALA A 16 2.30 1.22 -5.62
N ALA A 17 2.09 1.40 -6.94
CA ALA A 17 2.61 0.48 -7.95
C ALA A 17 4.14 0.34 -7.90
N VAL A 18 4.87 1.44 -7.63
CA VAL A 18 6.34 1.41 -7.50
C VAL A 18 6.75 0.66 -6.23
N LEU A 19 6.10 0.93 -5.09
CA LEU A 19 6.33 0.22 -3.84
C LEU A 19 6.24 -1.31 -4.01
N PHE A 20 5.18 -1.79 -4.67
CA PHE A 20 4.94 -3.23 -4.83
C PHE A 20 5.81 -3.88 -5.91
N ALA A 21 6.34 -3.11 -6.86
CA ALA A 21 7.19 -3.62 -7.94
C ALA A 21 8.69 -3.57 -7.61
N LYS A 22 9.12 -2.73 -6.67
CA LYS A 22 10.52 -2.65 -6.25
C LYS A 22 10.87 -3.76 -5.26
N GLU A 23 12.17 -3.99 -5.07
CA GLU A 23 12.66 -4.76 -3.93
C GLU A 23 12.26 -4.07 -2.60
N PRO A 24 11.78 -4.80 -1.58
CA PRO A 24 11.46 -4.25 -0.27
C PRO A 24 12.66 -3.52 0.37
N SER A 25 12.41 -2.40 1.03
CA SER A 25 13.42 -1.64 1.77
C SER A 25 13.18 -1.73 3.28
N GLU A 26 14.22 -1.49 4.09
CA GLU A 26 14.11 -1.57 5.55
C GLU A 26 13.02 -0.64 6.11
N VAL A 27 12.87 0.54 5.51
CA VAL A 27 11.84 1.53 5.87
C VAL A 27 11.14 2.02 4.62
N GLU A 28 9.81 2.10 4.67
CA GLU A 28 8.95 2.59 3.58
C GLU A 28 7.97 3.62 4.14
N VAL A 29 7.99 4.82 3.56
CA VAL A 29 7.12 5.94 3.93
C VAL A 29 6.23 6.27 2.74
N LEU A 30 4.92 6.14 2.94
CA LEU A 30 3.91 6.44 1.93
C LEU A 30 3.14 7.68 2.35
N ASN A 31 2.92 8.59 1.41
CA ASN A 31 2.08 9.76 1.58
C ASN A 31 1.26 9.99 0.31
N ASP A 32 0.09 10.61 0.49
CA ASP A 32 -0.67 11.20 -0.60
C ASP A 32 -1.26 12.54 -0.14
N ALA A 33 -1.58 13.41 -1.10
CA ALA A 33 -2.34 14.62 -0.80
C ALA A 33 -3.81 14.30 -0.53
N ASP A 34 -4.31 13.20 -1.11
CA ASP A 34 -5.65 12.69 -0.81
C ASP A 34 -5.63 11.89 0.52
N PRO A 35 -6.32 12.36 1.57
CA PRO A 35 -6.35 11.66 2.85
C PRO A 35 -6.99 10.27 2.75
N GLU A 36 -7.94 10.04 1.83
CA GLU A 36 -8.59 8.73 1.67
C GLU A 36 -7.58 7.66 1.22
N ILE A 37 -6.63 8.04 0.36
CA ILE A 37 -5.55 7.14 -0.08
C ILE A 37 -4.63 6.81 1.10
N ALA A 38 -4.17 7.83 1.83
CA ALA A 38 -3.30 7.62 2.98
C ALA A 38 -3.96 6.76 4.07
N GLU A 39 -5.24 7.01 4.36
CA GLU A 39 -6.03 6.22 5.30
C GLU A 39 -6.27 4.79 4.83
N ALA A 40 -6.52 4.58 3.53
CA ALA A 40 -6.70 3.26 2.94
C ALA A 40 -5.47 2.37 3.19
N TYR A 41 -4.25 2.86 2.91
CA TYR A 41 -3.03 2.10 3.19
C TYR A 41 -2.81 1.84 4.68
N GLN A 42 -3.16 2.79 5.55
CA GLN A 42 -3.11 2.58 7.00
C GLN A 42 -4.09 1.49 7.47
N LEU A 43 -5.29 1.43 6.88
CA LEU A 43 -6.29 0.40 7.17
C LEU A 43 -5.82 -0.97 6.67
N LEU A 44 -5.36 -1.04 5.41
CA LEU A 44 -4.86 -2.26 4.79
C LEU A 44 -3.75 -2.91 5.63
N LYS A 45 -2.82 -2.11 6.17
CA LYS A 45 -1.74 -2.59 7.05
C LYS A 45 -2.24 -3.24 8.35
N LYS A 46 -3.44 -2.91 8.81
CA LYS A 46 -4.02 -3.39 10.08
C LYS A 46 -5.04 -4.52 9.88
N LEU A 47 -5.30 -4.95 8.64
CA LEU A 47 -6.28 -5.98 8.37
C LEU A 47 -5.88 -7.34 8.95
N THR A 48 -6.84 -8.04 9.54
CA THR A 48 -6.69 -9.45 9.91
C THR A 48 -6.98 -10.37 8.72
N PRO A 49 -6.48 -11.61 8.72
CA PRO A 49 -6.80 -12.60 7.69
C PRO A 49 -8.32 -12.79 7.48
N GLU A 50 -9.12 -12.76 8.55
CA GLU A 50 -10.58 -12.88 8.48
C GLU A 50 -11.21 -11.66 7.78
N GLN A 51 -10.69 -10.45 8.03
CA GLN A 51 -11.16 -9.24 7.36
C GLN A 51 -10.81 -9.26 5.87
N VAL A 52 -9.61 -9.72 5.50
CA VAL A 52 -9.20 -9.90 4.10
C VAL A 52 -10.13 -10.88 3.39
N GLU A 53 -10.44 -12.01 4.02
CA GLU A 53 -11.34 -13.01 3.45
C GLU A 53 -12.78 -12.48 3.28
N ARG A 54 -13.23 -11.61 4.20
CA ARG A 54 -14.51 -10.91 4.04
C ARG A 54 -14.50 -9.96 2.86
N LEU A 55 -13.43 -9.18 2.67
CA LEU A 55 -13.30 -8.25 1.55
C LEU A 55 -13.36 -8.97 0.20
N ARG A 56 -12.72 -10.14 0.07
CA ARG A 56 -12.77 -10.97 -1.16
C ARG A 56 -14.17 -11.42 -1.56
N LYS A 57 -15.10 -11.54 -0.60
CA LYS A 57 -16.50 -11.94 -0.85
C LYS A 57 -17.39 -10.78 -1.27
N MET A 58 -16.90 -9.53 -1.23
CA MET A 58 -17.69 -8.36 -1.61
C MET A 58 -17.94 -8.33 -3.13
N PRO A 59 -19.17 -8.04 -3.59
CA PRO A 59 -19.53 -8.15 -5.01
C PRO A 59 -18.65 -7.35 -5.98
N CYS A 60 -18.11 -6.21 -5.53
CA CYS A 60 -17.27 -5.28 -6.29
C CYS A 60 -15.76 -5.59 -6.25
N LEU A 61 -15.33 -6.56 -5.43
CA LEU A 61 -13.92 -6.97 -5.31
C LEU A 61 -13.70 -8.40 -5.82
N ARG A 62 -14.70 -8.96 -6.51
CA ARG A 62 -14.55 -10.22 -7.24
C ARG A 62 -13.81 -9.93 -8.56
N PRO A 63 -12.79 -10.72 -8.93
CA PRO A 63 -12.10 -10.58 -10.20
C PRO A 63 -13.01 -10.84 -11.40
#